data_AF-A0A6J1SCY5-F1
#
_entry.id   AF-A0A6J1SCY5-F1
#
_cell.length_a   1.000
_cell.length_b   1.000
_cell.length_c   1.000
_cell.angle_alpha   90.00
_cell.angle_beta   90.00
_cell.angle_gamma   90.00
#
_symmetry.space_group_name_H-M   'P 1'
#
loop_
_entity.id
_entity.type
_entity.pdbx_description
1 polymer ?
#
loop_
_entity_poly.entity_id
_entity_poly.type
_entity_poly.pdbx_seq_one_letter_code
_entity_poly.pdbx_strand_id
1 'polypeptide(L)'
;MFATLHSPLIMVKRACPFADDMNPQVKIHVRQKEIAAGVMSDQHMKLVFDKTKDLLFLGAKKSLTTPPAESVLGSPKVNNTSLSTNSSQGSSMKQMQLTLQGHLHSSSVDQVVPLQMNVPCSKCSLWNPSDMQSCSFCDSSLCSSCAQTCSKCRDLFCASCSFDVYDLSNGYICRNCC
;
A
#
# COMPACT_ATOMS: atom_id res chain seq x y z
N MET A 1 -84.33 23.97 17.08
CA MET A 1 -83.59 22.95 17.86
C MET A 1 -82.36 22.57 17.05
N PHE A 2 -81.21 23.20 17.30
CA PHE A 2 -79.95 22.86 16.62
C PHE A 2 -79.09 22.05 17.59
N ALA A 3 -78.84 20.78 17.26
CA ALA A 3 -78.00 19.90 18.05
C ALA A 3 -76.53 20.21 17.78
N THR A 4 -75.81 20.67 18.80
CA THR A 4 -74.36 20.89 18.76
C THR A 4 -73.64 19.55 18.91
N LEU A 5 -73.06 19.04 17.82
CA LEU A 5 -72.17 17.87 17.86
C LEU A 5 -70.83 18.29 18.49
N HIS A 6 -70.63 17.89 19.75
CA HIS A 6 -69.33 17.97 20.41
C HIS A 6 -68.41 16.90 19.78
N SER A 7 -67.44 17.32 18.97
CA SER A 7 -66.32 16.45 18.59
C SER A 7 -65.36 16.31 19.79
N PRO A 8 -64.97 15.08 20.19
CA PRO A 8 -63.97 14.92 21.22
C PRO A 8 -62.61 15.42 20.70
N LEU A 9 -61.99 16.36 21.42
CA LEU A 9 -60.63 16.79 21.12
C LEU A 9 -59.68 15.62 21.40
N ILE A 10 -59.25 14.95 20.33
CA ILE A 10 -58.21 13.94 20.38
C ILE A 10 -56.92 14.65 20.80
N MET A 11 -56.43 14.39 22.02
CA MET A 11 -55.07 14.78 22.39
C MET A 11 -54.09 13.85 21.66
N VAL A 12 -53.78 14.19 20.40
CA VAL A 12 -52.60 13.65 19.75
C VAL A 12 -51.39 14.04 20.58
N LYS A 13 -50.62 13.04 21.05
CA LYS A 13 -49.29 13.29 21.61
C LYS A 13 -48.56 14.21 20.63
N ARG A 14 -47.95 15.28 21.14
CA ARG A 14 -47.17 16.23 20.32
C ARG A 14 -46.22 15.42 19.44
N ALA A 15 -46.23 15.71 18.13
CA ALA A 15 -45.26 15.13 17.22
C ALA A 15 -43.85 15.34 17.80
N CYS A 16 -43.03 14.29 17.80
CA CYS A 16 -41.68 14.35 18.35
C CYS A 16 -40.92 15.47 17.63
N PRO A 17 -40.49 16.55 18.32
CA PRO A 17 -39.84 17.68 17.67
C PRO A 17 -38.47 17.33 17.06
N PHE A 18 -37.97 16.12 17.31
CA PHE A 18 -36.70 15.60 16.80
C PHE A 18 -36.88 14.53 15.73
N ALA A 19 -38.07 14.38 15.14
CA ALA A 19 -38.30 13.37 14.10
C ALA A 19 -37.44 13.61 12.85
N ASP A 20 -37.13 14.87 12.54
CA ASP A 20 -36.35 15.27 11.36
C ASP A 20 -34.86 15.58 11.68
N ASP A 21 -34.50 15.82 12.94
CA ASP A 21 -33.13 16.18 13.38
C ASP A 21 -32.28 14.94 13.75
N MET A 22 -32.52 13.82 13.11
CA MET A 22 -31.72 12.60 13.31
C MET A 22 -30.43 12.68 12.51
N ASN A 23 -29.48 13.53 12.93
CA ASN A 23 -28.08 13.36 12.52
C ASN A 23 -27.49 12.23 13.38
N PRO A 24 -27.23 11.03 12.83
CA PRO A 24 -26.63 9.96 13.60
C PRO A 24 -25.26 10.43 14.09
N GLN A 25 -25.05 10.45 15.41
CA GLN A 25 -23.73 10.67 15.98
C GLN A 25 -22.85 9.48 15.60
N VAL A 26 -22.06 9.65 14.55
CA VAL A 26 -21.13 8.62 14.08
C VAL A 26 -19.78 8.80 14.76
N LYS A 27 -19.18 7.68 15.18
CA LYS A 27 -17.79 7.66 15.63
C LYS A 27 -16.90 7.53 14.39
N ILE A 28 -16.09 8.54 14.13
CA ILE A 28 -15.05 8.50 13.09
C ILE A 28 -13.69 8.26 13.73
N HIS A 29 -12.90 7.37 13.14
CA HIS A 29 -11.51 7.20 13.54
C HIS A 29 -10.68 8.30 12.89
N VAL A 30 -9.99 9.10 13.70
CA VAL A 30 -9.10 10.16 13.23
C VAL A 30 -7.65 9.78 13.49
N ARG A 31 -6.84 9.74 12.44
CA ARG A 31 -5.40 9.43 12.49
C ARG A 31 -4.57 10.67 12.79
N GLN A 32 -3.36 10.47 13.32
CA GLN A 32 -2.41 11.56 13.56
C GLN A 32 -2.11 12.38 12.29
N LYS A 33 -2.13 11.74 11.11
CA LYS A 33 -1.94 12.42 9.82
C LYS A 33 -3.06 13.43 9.54
N GLU A 34 -4.30 13.06 9.84
CA GLU A 34 -5.47 13.93 9.64
C GLU A 34 -5.45 15.08 10.64
N ILE A 35 -5.00 14.83 11.88
CA ILE A 35 -4.79 15.88 12.89
C ILE A 35 -3.70 16.86 12.44
N ALA A 36 -2.60 16.36 11.89
CA ALA A 36 -1.50 17.21 11.42
C ALA A 36 -1.86 18.05 10.19
N ALA A 37 -2.78 17.57 9.35
CA ALA A 37 -3.30 18.30 8.18
C ALA A 37 -4.56 19.12 8.49
N GLY A 38 -5.11 18.99 9.70
CA GLY A 38 -6.36 19.62 10.11
C GLY A 38 -6.16 21.02 10.68
N VAL A 39 -7.00 21.35 11.67
CA VAL A 39 -6.95 22.65 12.35
C VAL A 39 -5.60 22.81 13.07
N MET A 40 -5.01 24.01 13.02
CA MET A 40 -3.64 24.30 13.50
C MET A 40 -2.57 23.45 12.79
N SER A 41 -2.76 23.16 11.50
CA SER A 41 -1.83 22.38 10.68
C SER A 41 -0.37 22.84 10.83
N ASP A 42 -0.13 24.15 10.85
CA ASP A 42 1.23 24.71 10.90
C ASP A 42 1.97 24.32 12.19
N GLN A 43 1.28 24.36 13.33
CA GLN A 43 1.86 23.99 14.63
C GLN A 43 2.14 22.49 14.67
N HIS A 44 1.19 21.67 14.23
CA HIS A 44 1.36 20.22 14.18
C HIS A 44 2.44 19.80 13.20
N MET A 45 2.52 20.43 12.03
CA MET A 45 3.53 20.14 11.01
C MET A 45 4.93 20.52 11.50
N LYS A 46 5.06 21.61 12.25
CA LYS A 46 6.32 21.97 12.92
C LYS A 46 6.78 20.87 13.88
N LEU A 47 5.88 20.33 14.70
CA LEU A 47 6.21 19.21 15.61
C LEU A 47 6.62 17.94 14.85
N VAL A 48 5.93 17.64 13.74
CA VAL A 48 6.30 16.51 12.86
C VAL A 48 7.69 16.72 12.27
N PHE A 49 7.99 17.93 11.80
CA PHE A 49 9.29 18.29 11.26
C PHE A 49 10.39 18.14 12.31
N ASP A 50 10.23 18.73 13.49
CA ASP A 50 11.22 18.68 14.57
C ASP A 50 11.50 17.24 15.01
N LYS A 51 10.44 16.44 15.19
CA LYS A 51 10.57 15.00 15.51
C LYS A 51 11.31 14.23 14.43
N THR A 52 10.97 14.48 13.16
CA THR A 52 11.60 13.78 12.02
C THR A 52 13.07 14.17 11.91
N LYS A 53 13.38 15.47 12.05
CA LYS A 53 14.75 15.99 12.10
C LYS A 53 15.57 15.26 13.17
N ASP A 54 15.03 15.15 14.38
CA ASP A 54 15.73 14.50 15.48
C ASP A 54 15.95 13.00 15.23
N LEU A 55 14.95 12.29 14.69
CA LEU A 55 15.10 10.88 14.30
C LEU A 55 16.19 10.69 13.24
N LEU A 56 16.26 11.57 12.24
CA LEU A 56 17.29 11.52 11.19
C LEU A 56 18.68 11.73 11.78
N PHE A 57 18.87 12.75 12.63
CA PHE A 57 20.17 12.99 13.27
C PHE A 57 20.56 11.89 14.26
N LEU A 58 19.61 11.35 15.04
CA LEU A 58 19.87 10.23 15.93
C LEU A 58 20.26 8.97 15.15
N GLY A 59 19.57 8.68 14.04
CA GLY A 59 19.91 7.56 13.15
C GLY A 59 21.29 7.71 12.53
N ALA A 60 21.62 8.91 12.03
CA ALA A 60 22.94 9.20 11.46
C ALA A 60 24.06 9.04 12.51
N LYS A 61 23.86 9.54 13.74
CA LYS A 61 24.82 9.36 14.83
C LYS A 61 25.03 7.89 15.16
N LYS A 62 23.96 7.10 15.30
CA LYS A 62 24.07 5.65 15.60
C LYS A 62 24.87 4.89 14.53
N SER A 63 24.79 5.28 13.27
CA SER A 63 25.58 4.67 12.18
C SER A 63 27.08 5.02 12.25
N LEU A 64 27.46 6.11 12.92
CA LEU A 64 28.84 6.58 13.03
C LEU A 64 29.52 6.08 14.31
N THR A 65 28.77 5.91 15.40
CA THR A 65 29.33 5.47 16.70
C THR A 65 29.43 3.97 16.88
N THR A 66 28.98 3.16 15.93
CA THR A 66 29.31 1.72 15.91
C THR A 66 30.74 1.56 15.41
N PRO A 67 31.72 1.16 16.23
CA PRO A 67 33.00 0.68 15.70
C PRO A 67 32.73 -0.55 14.81
N PRO A 68 33.58 -0.85 13.82
CA PRO A 68 33.49 -2.09 13.05
C PRO A 68 33.82 -3.24 14.01
N ALA A 69 32.79 -3.78 14.67
CA ALA A 69 32.97 -4.89 15.58
C ALA A 69 33.30 -6.14 14.77
N GLU A 70 34.49 -6.67 15.05
CA GLU A 70 34.95 -7.97 14.60
C GLU A 70 33.93 -9.07 14.94
N SER A 71 33.84 -10.01 14.01
CA SER A 71 32.97 -11.17 14.00
C SER A 71 33.16 -12.11 15.19
N VAL A 72 32.11 -12.35 16.01
CA VAL A 72 31.90 -13.63 16.71
C VAL A 72 30.40 -13.97 16.80
N LEU A 73 30.03 -14.96 15.98
CA LEU A 73 28.93 -15.95 16.02
C LEU A 73 27.59 -15.62 16.72
N GLY A 74 26.53 -15.46 15.90
CA GLY A 74 25.14 -15.48 16.37
C GLY A 74 24.02 -15.06 15.39
N SER A 75 24.12 -15.36 14.08
CA SER A 75 23.05 -15.26 13.05
C SER A 75 22.39 -13.89 12.75
N PRO A 76 21.74 -13.70 11.58
CA PRO A 76 22.08 -14.18 10.23
C PRO A 76 22.93 -13.12 9.48
N LYS A 77 23.72 -13.57 8.50
CA LYS A 77 24.58 -12.73 7.65
C LYS A 77 23.83 -11.54 7.05
N VAL A 78 24.06 -10.34 7.60
CA VAL A 78 23.87 -9.09 6.88
C VAL A 78 25.22 -8.80 6.24
N ASN A 79 25.37 -9.27 5.00
CA ASN A 79 26.53 -8.94 4.20
C ASN A 79 26.57 -7.41 4.07
N ASN A 80 27.71 -6.82 4.40
CA ASN A 80 28.07 -5.44 4.10
C ASN A 80 27.89 -5.21 2.61
N THR A 81 26.68 -4.84 2.24
CA THR A 81 26.36 -4.29 0.94
C THR A 81 26.28 -2.82 1.24
N SER A 82 27.22 -2.06 0.68
CA SER A 82 26.98 -0.67 0.31
C SER A 82 25.50 -0.50 -0.03
N LEU A 83 24.88 0.55 0.47
CA LEU A 83 23.46 0.85 0.27
C LEU A 83 23.20 1.19 -1.22
N SER A 84 23.38 0.19 -2.08
CA SER A 84 22.89 0.12 -3.44
C SER A 84 21.45 -0.33 -3.29
N THR A 85 20.55 0.63 -3.37
CA THR A 85 19.13 0.40 -3.51
C THR A 85 18.93 -0.38 -4.79
N ASN A 86 18.82 -1.70 -4.69
CA ASN A 86 18.37 -2.55 -5.78
C ASN A 86 16.86 -2.36 -5.95
N SER A 87 16.47 -1.19 -6.45
CA SER A 87 15.12 -0.93 -6.95
C SER A 87 15.09 -1.29 -8.44
N SER A 88 15.00 -2.58 -8.74
CA SER A 88 14.59 -3.06 -10.06
C SER A 88 13.06 -3.05 -10.13
N GLN A 89 12.50 -1.86 -10.31
CA GLN A 89 11.20 -1.65 -10.93
C GLN A 89 11.38 -0.46 -11.88
N GLY A 90 10.86 -0.58 -13.09
CA GLY A 90 10.87 0.44 -14.14
C GLY A 90 10.11 1.69 -13.74
N SER A 91 10.67 2.43 -12.80
CA SER A 91 10.31 3.80 -12.51
C SER A 91 11.24 4.67 -13.34
N SER A 92 10.66 5.45 -14.25
CA SER A 92 11.33 6.56 -14.94
C SER A 92 11.73 7.69 -13.98
N MET A 93 12.09 7.38 -12.73
CA MET A 93 12.54 8.35 -11.74
C MET A 93 14.04 8.20 -11.59
N LYS A 94 14.76 9.09 -12.28
CA LYS A 94 16.20 9.30 -12.08
C LYS A 94 16.42 9.69 -10.62
N GLN A 95 16.85 8.76 -9.78
CA GLN A 95 17.14 9.06 -8.38
C GLN A 95 18.27 10.08 -8.32
N MET A 96 18.02 11.19 -7.64
CA MET A 96 19.02 12.23 -7.41
C MET A 96 19.85 11.89 -6.17
N GLN A 97 21.15 12.06 -6.26
CA GLN A 97 22.09 11.88 -5.15
C GLN A 97 22.44 13.25 -4.55
N LEU A 98 22.48 13.33 -3.21
CA LEU A 98 22.95 14.51 -2.50
C LEU A 98 24.48 14.57 -2.52
N THR A 99 25.04 15.70 -2.93
CA THR A 99 26.48 15.98 -2.81
C THR A 99 26.83 16.32 -1.37
N LEU A 100 28.12 16.28 -1.04
CA LEU A 100 28.63 16.72 0.27
C LEU A 100 28.30 18.20 0.55
N GLN A 101 28.01 19.00 -0.47
CA GLN A 101 27.56 20.40 -0.34
C GLN A 101 26.02 20.51 -0.24
N GLY A 102 25.28 19.40 -0.23
CA GLY A 102 23.82 19.39 -0.12
C GLY A 102 23.07 19.65 -1.43
N HIS A 103 23.75 19.65 -2.57
CA HIS A 103 23.11 19.80 -3.88
C HIS A 103 22.64 18.46 -4.43
N LEU A 104 21.59 18.46 -5.25
CA LEU A 104 21.06 17.26 -5.88
C LEU A 104 21.70 17.05 -7.26
N HIS A 105 22.27 15.87 -7.50
CA HIS A 105 22.89 15.48 -8.78
C HIS A 105 22.19 14.25 -9.36
N SER A 106 21.92 14.23 -10.67
CA SER A 106 21.35 13.05 -11.33
C SER A 106 22.41 11.96 -11.49
N SER A 107 22.14 10.75 -11.01
CA SER A 107 23.03 9.60 -11.20
C SER A 107 23.02 9.18 -12.68
N SER A 108 24.00 9.64 -13.46
CA SER A 108 24.22 9.18 -14.84
C SER A 108 25.22 8.04 -14.82
N VAL A 109 24.72 6.81 -14.74
CA VAL A 109 25.53 5.62 -15.03
C VAL A 109 24.87 4.88 -16.18
N ASP A 110 25.20 5.33 -17.40
CA ASP A 110 25.06 4.52 -18.61
C ASP A 110 26.07 3.38 -18.53
N GLN A 111 25.63 2.25 -17.98
CA GLN A 111 26.16 0.90 -18.22
C GLN A 111 25.29 -0.10 -17.46
N VAL A 112 24.09 -0.33 -17.98
CA VAL A 112 23.27 -1.46 -17.54
C VAL A 112 23.82 -2.71 -18.21
N VAL A 113 24.79 -3.35 -17.56
CA VAL A 113 25.00 -4.78 -17.79
C VAL A 113 23.73 -5.45 -17.25
N PRO A 114 22.96 -6.21 -18.06
CA PRO A 114 21.82 -6.94 -17.53
C PRO A 114 22.34 -8.03 -16.61
N LEU A 115 22.52 -7.70 -15.33
CA LEU A 115 22.58 -8.71 -14.28
C LEU A 115 21.20 -9.37 -14.32
N GLN A 116 21.18 -10.63 -14.76
CA GLN A 116 20.00 -11.47 -14.82
C GLN A 116 19.50 -11.67 -13.38
N MET A 117 18.73 -10.71 -12.88
CA MET A 117 18.14 -10.78 -11.55
C MET A 117 17.10 -11.87 -11.59
N ASN A 118 17.32 -12.88 -10.77
CA ASN A 118 16.40 -13.98 -10.61
C ASN A 118 15.16 -13.44 -9.85
N VAL A 119 14.13 -12.98 -10.57
CA VAL A 119 12.88 -12.48 -9.98
C VAL A 119 12.02 -13.64 -9.48
N PRO A 120 11.77 -13.79 -8.17
CA PRO A 120 11.04 -14.93 -7.65
C PRO A 120 9.57 -14.95 -8.04
N CYS A 121 9.00 -16.16 -8.08
CA CYS A 121 7.57 -16.29 -8.19
C CYS A 121 6.89 -15.69 -6.95
N SER A 122 5.88 -14.85 -7.19
CA SER A 122 5.14 -14.15 -6.13
C SER A 122 4.23 -15.07 -5.31
N LYS A 123 4.13 -16.36 -5.66
CA LYS A 123 3.19 -17.32 -5.06
C LYS A 123 3.85 -18.56 -4.49
N CYS A 124 4.97 -19.03 -5.05
CA CYS A 124 5.68 -20.22 -4.59
C CYS A 124 7.18 -19.95 -4.43
N SER A 125 7.83 -20.72 -3.55
CA SER A 125 9.28 -20.67 -3.31
C SER A 125 10.08 -21.54 -4.28
N LEU A 126 9.44 -22.49 -4.96
CA LEU A 126 10.04 -23.38 -5.97
C LEU A 126 9.68 -22.88 -7.36
N TRP A 127 10.65 -22.33 -8.08
CA TRP A 127 10.43 -21.73 -9.39
C TRP A 127 11.71 -21.75 -10.23
N ASN A 128 11.55 -21.79 -11.55
CA ASN A 128 12.66 -21.73 -12.49
C ASN A 128 12.70 -20.34 -13.16
N PRO A 129 13.86 -19.67 -13.23
CA PRO A 129 14.03 -18.39 -13.91
C PRO A 129 13.56 -18.35 -15.36
N SER A 130 13.71 -19.48 -16.05
CA SER A 130 13.52 -19.54 -17.50
C SER A 130 12.06 -19.50 -17.92
N ASP A 131 11.13 -19.83 -17.01
CA ASP A 131 9.68 -19.94 -17.29
C ASP A 131 8.86 -18.97 -16.43
N MET A 132 9.34 -17.74 -16.31
CA MET A 132 8.64 -16.67 -15.58
C MET A 132 7.68 -15.93 -16.50
N GLN A 133 6.43 -15.80 -16.04
CA GLN A 133 5.35 -15.07 -16.71
C GLN A 133 4.90 -13.90 -15.83
N SER A 134 4.28 -12.89 -16.42
CA SER A 134 3.67 -11.78 -15.69
C SER A 134 2.15 -11.90 -15.67
N CYS A 135 1.53 -11.64 -14.53
CA CYS A 135 0.07 -11.51 -14.44
C CYS A 135 -0.39 -10.26 -15.21
N SER A 136 -1.30 -10.41 -16.19
CA SER A 136 -1.83 -9.28 -16.98
C SER A 136 -2.67 -8.27 -16.19
N PHE A 137 -2.89 -8.48 -14.89
CA PHE A 137 -3.67 -7.58 -14.03
C PHE A 137 -2.84 -6.87 -12.96
N CYS A 138 -1.94 -7.60 -12.28
CA CYS A 138 -1.16 -7.05 -11.15
C CYS A 138 0.35 -7.06 -11.39
N ASP A 139 0.80 -7.43 -12.60
CA ASP A 139 2.19 -7.48 -13.05
C ASP A 139 3.13 -8.34 -12.19
N SER A 140 2.58 -9.17 -11.29
CA SER A 140 3.37 -10.08 -10.46
C SER A 140 4.03 -11.15 -11.31
N SER A 141 5.31 -11.45 -11.04
CA SER A 141 6.03 -12.56 -11.67
C SER A 141 5.54 -13.91 -11.13
N LEU A 142 5.20 -14.83 -12.02
CA LEU A 142 4.62 -16.14 -11.74
C LEU A 142 5.40 -17.23 -12.50
N CYS A 143 5.68 -18.36 -11.86
CA CYS A 143 6.10 -19.54 -12.60
C CYS A 143 4.93 -20.11 -13.41
N SER A 144 5.24 -20.93 -14.41
CA SER A 144 4.25 -21.64 -15.24
C SER A 144 3.17 -22.38 -14.44
N SER A 145 3.53 -22.97 -13.29
CA SER A 145 2.57 -23.68 -12.42
C SER A 145 1.65 -22.75 -11.62
N CYS A 146 2.02 -21.49 -11.42
CA CYS A 146 1.23 -20.51 -10.66
C CYS A 146 0.41 -19.56 -11.54
N ALA A 147 0.71 -19.51 -12.84
CA ALA A 147 -0.05 -18.75 -13.81
C ALA A 147 -1.28 -19.54 -14.28
N GLN A 148 -2.43 -18.87 -14.34
CA GLN A 148 -3.68 -19.41 -14.85
C GLN A 148 -4.06 -18.68 -16.14
N THR A 149 -4.67 -19.38 -17.09
CA THR A 149 -5.08 -18.80 -18.38
C THR A 149 -6.58 -18.54 -18.39
N CYS A 150 -6.99 -17.37 -18.86
CA CYS A 150 -8.42 -17.02 -18.91
C CYS A 150 -9.14 -17.78 -20.01
N SER A 151 -10.26 -18.43 -19.68
CA SER A 151 -11.12 -19.07 -20.68
C SER A 151 -11.72 -18.08 -21.70
N LYS A 152 -11.84 -16.79 -21.36
CA LYS A 152 -12.41 -15.76 -22.25
C LYS A 152 -11.34 -15.00 -23.05
N CYS A 153 -10.41 -14.32 -22.38
CA CYS A 153 -9.40 -13.48 -23.05
C CYS A 153 -8.06 -14.17 -23.31
N ARG A 154 -7.84 -15.39 -22.80
CA ARG A 154 -6.57 -16.15 -22.89
C ARG A 154 -5.35 -15.48 -22.24
N ASP A 155 -5.55 -14.41 -21.48
CA ASP A 155 -4.48 -13.78 -20.71
C ASP A 155 -4.08 -14.63 -19.50
N LEU A 156 -2.81 -14.48 -19.09
CA LEU A 156 -2.27 -15.10 -17.89
C LEU A 156 -2.52 -14.24 -16.65
N PHE A 157 -2.94 -14.85 -15.55
CA PHE A 157 -3.16 -14.16 -14.28
C PHE A 157 -2.82 -15.03 -13.07
N CYS A 158 -2.59 -14.41 -11.92
CA CYS A 158 -2.37 -15.12 -10.66
C CYS A 158 -3.69 -15.58 -10.04
N ALA A 159 -3.66 -16.59 -9.16
CA ALA A 159 -4.86 -17.08 -8.47
C ALA A 159 -5.64 -15.98 -7.70
N SER A 160 -4.97 -14.93 -7.22
CA SER A 160 -5.63 -13.78 -6.57
C SER A 160 -6.38 -12.86 -7.56
N CYS A 161 -6.07 -12.98 -8.85
CA CYS A 161 -6.68 -12.26 -9.97
C CYS A 161 -7.70 -13.11 -10.75
N SER A 162 -8.09 -14.27 -10.20
CA SER A 162 -9.26 -15.05 -10.62
C SER A 162 -10.42 -14.94 -9.63
N PHE A 163 -11.59 -15.33 -10.13
CA PHE A 163 -12.71 -15.75 -9.30
C PHE A 163 -12.94 -17.26 -9.46
N ASP A 164 -13.38 -17.93 -8.39
CA ASP A 164 -13.83 -19.31 -8.46
C ASP A 164 -15.19 -19.35 -9.17
N VAL A 165 -15.20 -19.88 -10.40
CA VAL A 165 -16.44 -20.09 -11.15
C VAL A 165 -16.94 -21.48 -10.79
N TYR A 166 -18.11 -21.56 -10.16
CA TYR A 166 -18.75 -22.82 -9.76
C TYR A 166 -19.51 -23.51 -10.91
N ASP A 167 -19.10 -23.30 -12.15
CA ASP A 167 -19.69 -23.99 -13.30
C ASP A 167 -18.91 -25.27 -13.62
N LEU A 168 -19.63 -26.30 -14.06
CA LEU A 168 -19.14 -27.66 -14.34
C LEU A 168 -18.00 -27.77 -15.37
N SER A 169 -17.59 -26.66 -15.97
CA SER A 169 -16.40 -26.57 -16.83
C SER A 169 -15.24 -25.96 -16.03
N ASN A 170 -14.27 -26.78 -15.63
CA ASN A 170 -13.07 -26.45 -14.84
C ASN A 170 -12.14 -25.40 -15.51
N GLY A 171 -12.63 -24.18 -15.77
CA GLY A 171 -11.88 -23.09 -16.38
C GLY A 171 -11.77 -21.88 -15.45
N TYR A 172 -10.64 -21.19 -15.49
CA TYR A 172 -10.43 -19.98 -14.69
C TYR A 172 -10.83 -18.74 -15.49
N ILE A 173 -11.53 -17.79 -14.84
CA ILE A 173 -11.88 -16.50 -15.42
C ILE A 173 -11.12 -15.40 -14.69
N CYS A 174 -10.48 -14.51 -15.44
CA CYS A 174 -9.76 -13.37 -14.88
C CYS A 174 -10.74 -12.30 -14.38
N ARG A 175 -10.28 -11.42 -13.49
CA ARG A 175 -11.11 -10.33 -12.94
C ARG A 175 -11.76 -9.42 -14.00
N ASN A 176 -11.11 -9.22 -15.15
CA ASN A 176 -11.62 -8.32 -16.18
C ASN A 176 -12.68 -8.96 -17.10
N CYS A 177 -12.71 -10.30 -17.14
CA CYS A 177 -13.63 -11.07 -17.97
C CYS A 177 -14.82 -11.66 -17.18
N CYS A 178 -14.85 -11.46 -15.86
CA CYS A 178 -15.95 -11.89 -15.01
C CYS A 178 -17.19 -11.04 -15.28
#